data_AF-A0A2A9A2L2-F1
#
_entry.id   AF-A0A2A9A2L2-F1
#
_cell.length_a   1.000
_cell.length_b   1.000
_cell.length_c   1.000
_cell.angle_alpha   90.00
_cell.angle_beta   90.00
_cell.angle_gamma   90.00
#
_symmetry.space_group_name_H-M   'P 1'
#
loop_
_entity.id
_entity.type
_entity.pdbx_description
1 polymer ?
#
loop_
_entity_poly.entity_id
_entity_poly.type
_entity_poly.pdbx_seq_one_letter_code
_entity_poly.pdbx_strand_id
1 'polypeptide(L)'
;MSNYEALIQRIDSQDKKIKNLQYEILTLKDHITRLSICKLTDSRYPLQNLIVDARITAEQKSNLDLLFLIMSDTFKRKNINPQFLKAIESLDVASIFSNGDILYNEVIKHLMRILDAPTEDLPLEMLEKMKEEGSCVELCQYLLSQAKK
;
A
#
# COMPACT_ATOMS: atom_id res chain seq x y z
N MET A 1 -36.00 29.50 -25.94
CA MET A 1 -34.69 28.86 -26.15
C MET A 1 -34.92 27.56 -26.91
N SER A 2 -34.24 27.39 -28.03
CA SER A 2 -34.26 26.15 -28.80
C SER A 2 -33.55 25.04 -28.01
N ASN A 3 -33.99 23.78 -28.14
CA ASN A 3 -33.29 22.62 -27.56
C ASN A 3 -31.81 22.57 -27.98
N TYR A 4 -31.49 23.12 -29.16
CA TYR A 4 -30.12 23.23 -29.66
C TYR A 4 -29.27 24.22 -28.84
N GLU A 5 -29.81 25.38 -28.47
CA GLU A 5 -29.13 26.40 -27.66
C GLU A 5 -28.87 25.89 -26.24
N ALA A 6 -29.84 25.16 -25.66
CA ALA A 6 -29.69 24.52 -24.36
C ALA A 6 -28.60 23.43 -24.37
N LEU A 7 -28.46 22.70 -25.48
CA LEU A 7 -27.42 21.68 -25.65
C LEU A 7 -26.02 22.33 -25.72
N ILE A 8 -25.86 23.40 -26.50
CA ILE A 8 -24.59 24.14 -26.61
C ILE A 8 -24.16 24.67 -25.24
N GLN A 9 -25.07 25.32 -24.50
CA GLN A 9 -24.77 25.83 -23.16
C GLN A 9 -24.34 24.73 -22.19
N ARG A 10 -24.92 23.53 -22.31
CA ARG A 10 -24.56 22.38 -21.47
C ARG A 10 -23.17 21.84 -21.80
N ILE A 11 -22.81 21.77 -23.08
CA ILE A 11 -21.48 21.37 -23.55
C ILE A 11 -20.44 22.38 -23.04
N ASP A 12 -20.66 23.68 -23.23
CA ASP A 12 -19.73 24.72 -22.78
C ASP A 12 -19.51 24.69 -21.25
N SER A 13 -20.57 24.41 -20.50
CA SER A 13 -20.50 24.24 -19.04
C SER A 13 -19.69 23.01 -18.63
N GLN A 14 -19.88 21.89 -19.34
CA GLN A 14 -19.13 20.65 -19.10
C GLN A 14 -17.65 20.83 -19.45
N ASP A 15 -17.32 21.47 -20.57
CA ASP A 15 -15.94 21.74 -20.97
C ASP A 15 -15.21 22.63 -19.97
N LYS A 16 -15.88 23.67 -19.44
CA LYS A 16 -15.33 24.49 -18.36
C LYS A 16 -15.07 23.66 -17.11
N LYS A 17 -16.01 22.79 -16.72
CA LYS A 17 -15.85 21.91 -15.55
C LYS A 17 -14.69 20.93 -15.74
N ILE A 18 -14.55 20.35 -16.93
CA ILE A 18 -13.44 19.43 -17.25
C ILE A 18 -12.11 20.16 -17.15
N LYS A 19 -11.99 21.36 -17.73
CA LYS A 19 -10.76 22.17 -17.63
C LYS A 19 -10.41 22.52 -16.18
N ASN A 20 -11.40 22.89 -15.37
CA ASN A 20 -11.17 23.17 -13.95
C ASN A 20 -10.70 21.92 -13.19
N LEU A 21 -11.34 20.78 -13.40
CA LEU A 21 -10.93 19.52 -12.76
C LEU A 21 -9.52 19.11 -13.19
N GLN A 22 -9.16 19.28 -14.46
CA GLN A 22 -7.81 19.03 -14.94
C GLN A 22 -6.78 19.95 -14.26
N TYR A 23 -7.10 21.24 -14.08
CA TYR A 23 -6.24 22.19 -13.37
C TYR A 23 -6.08 21.84 -11.88
N GLU A 24 -7.17 21.47 -11.20
CA GLU A 24 -7.14 21.03 -9.80
C GLU A 24 -6.30 19.77 -9.63
N ILE A 25 -6.44 18.79 -10.52
CA ILE A 25 -5.61 17.57 -10.51
C ILE A 25 -4.13 17.91 -10.67
N LEU A 26 -3.78 18.82 -11.59
CA LEU A 26 -2.38 19.24 -11.78
C LEU A 26 -1.84 19.95 -10.53
N THR A 27 -2.64 20.82 -9.91
CA THR A 27 -2.26 21.54 -8.70
C THR A 27 -2.07 20.57 -7.52
N LEU A 28 -2.97 19.61 -7.35
CA LEU A 28 -2.87 18.59 -6.31
C LEU A 28 -1.65 17.69 -6.52
N LYS A 29 -1.35 17.33 -7.78
CA LYS A 29 -0.12 16.58 -8.11
C LYS A 29 1.13 17.37 -7.71
N ASP A 30 1.21 18.65 -8.03
CA ASP A 30 2.34 19.51 -7.64
C ASP A 30 2.48 19.62 -6.11
N HIS A 31 1.36 19.85 -5.40
CA HIS A 31 1.37 19.87 -3.94
C HIS A 31 1.83 18.55 -3.32
N ILE A 32 1.33 17.41 -3.83
CA ILE A 32 1.76 16.09 -3.38
C ILE A 32 3.24 15.91 -3.67
N THR A 33 3.75 16.24 -4.86
CA THR A 33 5.17 16.15 -5.17
C THR A 33 6.02 16.99 -4.22
N ARG A 34 5.61 18.23 -3.91
CA ARG A 34 6.33 19.09 -2.95
C ARG A 34 6.29 18.54 -1.53
N LEU A 35 5.13 18.07 -1.06
CA LEU A 35 4.96 17.46 0.26
C LEU A 35 5.76 16.16 0.38
N SER A 36 5.73 15.35 -0.68
CA SER A 36 6.56 14.17 -0.82
C SER A 36 8.02 14.55 -0.75
N ILE A 37 8.53 15.53 -1.51
CA ILE A 37 9.93 15.98 -1.40
C ILE A 37 10.28 16.38 0.04
N CYS A 38 9.42 17.15 0.71
CA CYS A 38 9.63 17.56 2.10
C CYS A 38 9.65 16.39 3.09
N LYS A 39 8.89 15.31 2.84
CA LYS A 39 8.88 14.09 3.67
C LYS A 39 9.96 13.06 3.26
N LEU A 40 10.27 12.97 1.97
CA LEU A 40 11.29 12.11 1.35
C LEU A 40 12.68 12.44 1.87
N THR A 41 12.92 13.70 2.24
CA THR A 41 14.16 14.14 2.88
C THR A 41 14.21 13.89 4.38
N ASP A 42 13.12 13.48 5.02
CA ASP A 42 13.09 13.18 6.45
C ASP A 42 13.47 11.73 6.69
N SER A 43 14.66 11.53 7.27
CA SER A 43 15.21 10.20 7.56
C SER A 43 14.39 9.38 8.56
N ARG A 44 13.37 9.98 9.19
CA ARG A 44 12.48 9.30 10.15
C ARG A 44 11.34 8.53 9.49
N TYR A 45 11.08 8.73 8.20
CA TYR A 45 9.96 8.09 7.49
C TYR A 45 10.37 7.22 6.28
N PRO A 46 11.30 6.28 6.44
CA PRO A 46 11.84 5.49 5.34
C PRO A 46 10.80 4.62 4.61
N LEU A 47 9.73 4.14 5.28
CA LEU A 47 8.66 3.38 4.63
C LEU A 47 7.76 4.29 3.80
N GLN A 48 7.43 5.48 4.32
CA GLN A 48 6.63 6.44 3.56
C GLN A 48 7.36 6.88 2.29
N ASN A 49 8.68 6.96 2.38
CA ASN A 49 9.53 7.30 1.24
C ASN A 49 9.46 6.21 0.16
N LEU A 50 9.63 4.95 0.57
CA LEU A 50 9.49 3.80 -0.33
C LEU A 50 8.11 3.75 -0.98
N ILE A 51 7.02 4.01 -0.24
CA ILE A 51 5.65 4.02 -0.77
C ILE A 51 5.50 5.02 -1.93
N VAL A 52 6.08 6.21 -1.79
CA VAL A 52 6.05 7.24 -2.82
C VAL A 52 6.94 6.85 -4.01
N ASP A 53 8.16 6.40 -3.75
CA ASP A 53 9.16 6.08 -4.79
C ASP A 53 8.74 4.88 -5.63
N ALA A 54 8.24 3.83 -4.98
CA ALA A 54 7.70 2.64 -5.64
C ALA A 54 6.29 2.83 -6.23
N ARG A 55 5.71 4.03 -6.08
CA ARG A 55 4.36 4.38 -6.57
C ARG A 55 3.27 3.41 -6.10
N ILE A 56 3.39 2.95 -4.85
CA ILE A 56 2.42 2.04 -4.24
C ILE A 56 1.05 2.75 -4.18
N THR A 57 0.03 2.13 -4.75
CA THR A 57 -1.32 2.69 -4.81
C THR A 57 -2.02 2.62 -3.46
N ALA A 58 -3.10 3.39 -3.29
CA ALA A 58 -3.90 3.38 -2.06
C ALA A 58 -4.52 2.00 -1.76
N GLU A 59 -4.89 1.26 -2.81
CA GLU A 59 -5.41 -0.10 -2.69
C GLU A 59 -4.32 -1.07 -2.22
N GLN A 60 -3.15 -1.02 -2.87
CA GLN A 60 -2.00 -1.84 -2.46
C GLN A 60 -1.60 -1.54 -1.01
N LYS A 61 -1.53 -0.26 -0.62
CA LYS A 61 -1.25 0.16 0.75
C LYS A 61 -2.26 -0.38 1.76
N SER A 62 -3.54 -0.34 1.41
CA SER A 62 -4.62 -0.84 2.26
C SER A 62 -4.53 -2.37 2.45
N ASN A 63 -4.21 -3.09 1.38
CA ASN A 63 -3.99 -4.55 1.43
C ASN A 63 -2.76 -4.91 2.26
N LEU A 64 -1.66 -4.14 2.15
CA LEU A 64 -0.46 -4.29 2.97
C LEU A 64 -0.76 -4.05 4.44
N ASP A 65 -1.46 -2.97 4.78
CA ASP A 65 -1.81 -2.63 6.16
C ASP A 65 -2.64 -3.73 6.81
N LEU A 66 -3.63 -4.25 6.08
CA LEU A 66 -4.46 -5.35 6.54
C LEU A 66 -3.64 -6.63 6.72
N LEU A 67 -2.77 -6.97 5.75
CA LEU A 67 -1.89 -8.13 5.85
C LEU A 67 -0.96 -8.04 7.07
N PHE A 68 -0.27 -6.91 7.28
CA PHE A 68 0.62 -6.72 8.42
C PHE A 68 -0.12 -6.68 9.75
N LEU A 69 -1.35 -6.16 9.79
CA LEU A 69 -2.20 -6.24 10.98
C LEU A 69 -2.50 -7.70 11.36
N ILE A 70 -2.91 -8.52 10.40
CA ILE A 70 -3.23 -9.93 10.62
C ILE A 70 -1.97 -10.71 11.03
N MET A 71 -0.86 -10.51 10.33
CA MET A 71 0.41 -11.16 10.66
C MET A 71 0.92 -10.74 12.05
N SER A 72 0.84 -9.47 12.41
CA SER A 72 1.29 -8.97 13.71
C SER A 72 0.46 -9.54 14.87
N ASP A 73 -0.87 -9.59 14.72
CA ASP A 73 -1.74 -10.20 15.74
C ASP A 73 -1.47 -11.71 15.86
N THR A 74 -1.36 -12.41 14.73
CA THR A 74 -1.08 -13.86 14.71
C THR A 74 0.31 -14.16 15.29
N PHE A 75 1.32 -13.35 14.97
CA PHE A 75 2.68 -13.50 15.49
C PHE A 75 2.74 -13.40 17.02
N LYS A 76 1.96 -12.47 17.60
CA LYS A 76 1.87 -12.25 19.05
C LYS A 76 1.04 -13.33 19.77
N ARG A 77 -0.11 -13.71 19.20
CA ARG A 77 -1.05 -14.64 19.83
C ARG A 77 -0.75 -16.11 19.56
N LYS A 78 0.06 -16.40 18.54
CA LYS A 78 0.30 -17.75 18.00
C LYS A 78 -0.99 -18.46 17.55
N ASN A 79 -2.03 -17.69 17.24
CA ASN A 79 -3.33 -18.15 16.78
C ASN A 79 -4.00 -17.06 15.92
N ILE A 80 -4.76 -17.47 14.91
CA ILE A 80 -5.54 -16.56 14.06
C ILE A 80 -6.76 -16.06 14.82
N ASN A 81 -6.95 -14.75 14.88
CA ASN A 81 -8.17 -14.16 15.43
C ASN A 81 -9.34 -14.42 14.48
N PRO A 82 -10.47 -14.99 14.96
CA PRO A 82 -11.66 -15.25 14.13
C PRO A 82 -12.19 -14.02 13.37
N GLN A 83 -11.97 -12.81 13.89
CA GLN A 83 -12.37 -11.56 13.24
C GLN A 83 -11.65 -11.32 11.91
N PHE A 84 -10.47 -11.91 11.72
CA PHE A 84 -9.68 -11.77 10.50
C PHE A 84 -9.96 -12.85 9.45
N LEU A 85 -10.77 -13.87 9.74
CA LEU A 85 -11.03 -14.96 8.79
C LEU A 85 -11.57 -14.46 7.44
N LYS A 86 -12.53 -13.54 7.47
CA LYS A 86 -13.06 -12.92 6.24
C LYS A 86 -12.00 -12.13 5.47
N ALA A 87 -11.11 -11.43 6.18
CA ALA A 87 -10.02 -10.67 5.57
C ALA A 87 -8.97 -11.60 4.94
N ILE A 88 -8.66 -12.70 5.61
CA ILE A 88 -7.75 -13.75 5.12
C ILE A 88 -8.29 -14.38 3.83
N GLU A 89 -9.59 -14.68 3.79
CA GLU A 89 -10.27 -15.17 2.59
C GLU A 89 -10.26 -14.13 1.47
N SER A 90 -10.63 -12.88 1.75
CA SER A 90 -10.68 -11.83 0.72
C SER A 90 -9.33 -11.49 0.13
N LEU A 91 -8.28 -11.53 0.95
CA LEU A 91 -6.91 -11.30 0.50
C LEU A 91 -6.26 -12.56 -0.10
N ASP A 92 -6.88 -13.73 0.04
CA ASP A 92 -6.30 -15.04 -0.35
C ASP A 92 -4.93 -15.28 0.31
N VAL A 93 -4.81 -15.02 1.61
CA VAL A 93 -3.53 -15.09 2.36
C VAL A 93 -3.49 -16.24 3.39
N ALA A 94 -4.41 -17.19 3.29
CA ALA A 94 -4.47 -18.32 4.21
C ALA A 94 -3.16 -19.14 4.21
N SER A 95 -2.50 -19.25 3.05
CA SER A 95 -1.25 -20.01 2.89
C SER A 95 -0.09 -19.46 3.70
N ILE A 96 -0.14 -18.20 4.14
CA ILE A 96 0.87 -17.59 5.02
C ILE A 96 0.92 -18.30 6.38
N PHE A 97 -0.20 -18.83 6.84
CA PHE A 97 -0.34 -19.35 8.19
C PHE A 97 -0.37 -20.88 8.17
N SER A 98 0.62 -21.51 8.81
CA SER A 98 0.69 -22.97 8.94
C SER A 98 0.94 -23.36 10.39
N ASN A 99 0.00 -24.08 11.00
CA ASN A 99 0.08 -24.55 12.40
C ASN A 99 0.41 -23.43 13.42
N GLY A 100 -0.04 -22.20 13.17
CA GLY A 100 0.23 -21.04 14.03
C GLY A 100 1.55 -20.31 13.75
N ASP A 101 2.36 -20.81 12.81
CA ASP A 101 3.57 -20.16 12.32
C ASP A 101 3.32 -19.38 11.03
N ILE A 102 4.18 -18.39 10.77
CA ILE A 102 4.18 -17.55 9.57
C ILE A 102 5.23 -18.09 8.60
N LEU A 103 4.80 -18.53 7.43
CA LEU A 103 5.67 -19.08 6.38
C LEU A 103 6.29 -17.96 5.54
N TYR A 104 7.60 -17.74 5.69
CA TYR A 104 8.31 -16.66 4.99
C TYR A 104 8.13 -16.67 3.47
N ASN A 105 8.27 -17.82 2.82
CA ASN A 105 8.14 -17.91 1.35
C ASN A 105 6.75 -17.48 0.87
N GLU A 106 5.71 -17.83 1.62
CA GLU A 106 4.33 -17.42 1.30
C GLU A 106 4.13 -15.92 1.57
N VAL A 107 4.73 -15.38 2.64
CA VAL A 107 4.72 -13.92 2.89
C VAL A 107 5.32 -13.16 1.72
N ILE A 108 6.53 -13.53 1.27
CA ILE A 108 7.20 -12.84 0.17
C ILE A 108 6.39 -12.96 -1.12
N LYS A 109 5.87 -14.14 -1.44
CA LYS A 109 4.99 -14.35 -2.61
C LYS A 109 3.75 -13.44 -2.58
N HIS A 110 3.10 -13.30 -1.42
CA HIS A 110 1.94 -12.42 -1.27
C HIS A 110 2.32 -10.94 -1.32
N LEU A 111 3.46 -10.54 -0.74
CA LEU A 111 3.97 -9.18 -0.85
C LEU A 111 4.29 -8.84 -2.31
N MET A 112 4.96 -9.72 -3.05
CA MET A 112 5.22 -9.55 -4.49
C MET A 112 3.92 -9.37 -5.27
N ARG A 113 2.90 -10.18 -4.98
CA ARG A 113 1.59 -10.07 -5.64
C ARG A 113 0.91 -8.74 -5.31
N ILE A 114 0.90 -8.30 -4.06
CA ILE A 114 0.27 -7.02 -3.68
C ILE A 114 1.03 -5.85 -4.28
N LEU A 115 2.35 -5.92 -4.36
CA LEU A 115 3.21 -4.85 -4.87
C LEU A 115 3.39 -4.88 -6.40
N ASP A 116 2.84 -5.88 -7.09
CA ASP A 116 3.12 -6.18 -8.50
C ASP A 116 4.64 -6.23 -8.79
N ALA A 117 5.42 -6.76 -7.84
CA ALA A 117 6.87 -6.78 -7.90
C ALA A 117 7.37 -8.02 -8.66
N PRO A 118 8.30 -7.86 -9.63
CA PRO A 118 8.84 -8.99 -10.39
C PRO A 118 9.87 -9.80 -9.60
N THR A 119 10.46 -9.21 -8.55
CA THR A 119 11.50 -9.81 -7.70
C THR A 119 11.19 -9.59 -6.23
N GLU A 120 11.93 -10.28 -5.36
CA GLU A 120 11.81 -10.17 -3.91
C GLU A 120 12.43 -8.89 -3.34
N ASP A 121 13.17 -8.12 -4.16
CA ASP A 121 13.91 -6.93 -3.72
C ASP A 121 13.00 -5.88 -3.09
N LEU A 122 11.87 -5.56 -3.74
CA LEU A 122 10.92 -4.55 -3.24
C LEU A 122 10.21 -5.00 -1.94
N PRO A 123 9.70 -6.25 -1.83
CA PRO A 123 9.23 -6.79 -0.55
C PRO A 123 10.27 -6.73 0.57
N LEU A 124 11.53 -7.10 0.28
CA LEU A 124 12.61 -7.08 1.27
C LEU A 124 12.94 -5.67 1.72
N GLU A 125 13.08 -4.74 0.77
CA GLU A 125 13.29 -3.33 1.06
C GLU A 125 12.13 -2.79 1.91
N MET A 126 10.88 -3.15 1.60
CA MET A 126 9.73 -2.76 2.41
C MET A 126 9.84 -3.25 3.86
N LEU A 127 10.21 -4.51 4.09
CA LEU A 127 10.40 -5.06 5.44
C LEU A 127 11.53 -4.34 6.19
N GLU A 128 12.62 -3.97 5.51
CA GLU A 128 13.71 -3.20 6.09
C GLU A 128 13.25 -1.79 6.47
N LYS A 129 12.56 -1.09 5.58
CA LYS A 129 12.05 0.27 5.80
C LYS A 129 10.98 0.30 6.89
N MET A 130 10.11 -0.70 6.96
CA MET A 130 9.15 -0.85 8.07
C MET A 130 9.87 -0.99 9.42
N LYS A 131 10.90 -1.84 9.49
CA LYS A 131 11.70 -2.01 10.70
C LYS A 131 12.43 -0.72 11.09
N GLU A 132 13.03 -0.02 10.13
CA GLU A 132 13.72 1.26 10.34
C GLU A 132 12.76 2.36 10.84
N GLU A 133 11.53 2.41 10.32
CA GLU A 133 10.49 3.35 10.75
C GLU A 133 9.84 2.99 12.11
N GLY A 134 10.14 1.81 12.67
CA GLY A 134 9.55 1.34 13.92
C GLY A 134 8.19 0.65 13.78
N SER A 135 7.80 0.28 12.56
CA SER A 135 6.55 -0.41 12.26
C SER A 135 6.70 -1.93 12.28
N CYS A 136 5.92 -2.62 13.11
CA CYS A 136 5.94 -4.09 13.22
C CYS A 136 7.35 -4.68 13.41
N VAL A 137 8.19 -4.04 14.22
CA VAL A 137 9.64 -4.30 14.31
C VAL A 137 9.96 -5.78 14.54
N GLU A 138 9.33 -6.42 15.53
CA GLU A 138 9.59 -7.83 15.87
C GLU A 138 9.24 -8.79 14.71
N LEU A 139 8.11 -8.54 14.05
CA LEU A 139 7.67 -9.33 12.89
C LEU A 139 8.63 -9.13 11.71
N CYS A 140 8.99 -7.88 11.39
CA CYS A 140 9.91 -7.59 10.30
C CYS A 140 11.30 -8.19 10.59
N GLN A 141 11.77 -8.11 11.83
CA GLN A 141 13.04 -8.72 12.23
C GLN A 141 13.00 -10.25 12.10
N TYR A 142 11.90 -10.89 12.49
CA TYR A 142 11.70 -12.32 12.30
C TYR A 142 11.73 -12.70 10.82
N LEU A 143 10.96 -12.02 9.96
CA LEU A 143 10.92 -12.29 8.52
C LEU A 143 12.29 -12.08 7.85
N LEU A 144 12.96 -10.96 8.14
CA LEU A 144 14.30 -10.68 7.60
C LEU A 144 15.37 -11.67 8.08
N SER A 145 15.19 -12.29 9.25
CA SER A 145 16.11 -13.34 9.73
C SER A 145 16.00 -14.64 8.92
N GLN A 146 14.86 -14.88 8.27
CA GLN A 146 14.64 -16.05 7.42
C GLN A 146 15.14 -15.85 5.99
N ALA A 147 15.21 -14.59 5.52
CA ALA A 147 15.77 -14.23 4.21
C ALA A 147 17.28 -14.54 4.07
N LYS A 148 18.01 -14.68 5.19
CA LYS A 148 19.47 -14.88 5.23
C LYS A 148 19.88 -16.35 5.31
N LYS A 149 18.95 -17.29 5.16
CA LYS A 149 19.20 -18.74 5.14
C LYS A 149 19.06 -19.28 3.72
#